data_AF-A0A9D9C1Q5-F1
#
_entry.id   AF-A0A9D9C1Q5-F1
#
_cell.length_a   1.000
_cell.length_b   1.000
_cell.length_c   1.000
_cell.angle_alpha   90.00
_cell.angle_beta   90.00
_cell.angle_gamma   90.00
#
_symmetry.space_group_name_H-M   'P 1'
#
loop_
_entity.id
_entity.type
_entity.pdbx_description
1 polymer ?
#
loop_
_entity_poly.entity_id
_entity_poly.type
_entity_poly.pdbx_seq_one_letter_code
_entity_poly.pdbx_strand_id
1 'polypeptide(L)'
;MVPLFSIVSSLIITLLICMPISWLTTVVGAFINKATELHPFIMGIIIAVLMGMALTAPISSAAIAASFGITGLAGGAAVVGCCVQMLGFAVMSRKDNKIGTIISIGIGTSMLQFKNIVRKPIIWLPTIIVSAILGPITTCVFKTLCVPSGAGMGTSGLVGIFGVINEGAMGSSAQVWLLNVGLGLIVLPIILVYIVDFVFRRFNLIKEGDLIV
;
A
#
# COMPACT_ATOMS: atom_id res chain seq x y z
N MET A 1 -41.54 17.11 -4.68
CA MET A 1 -41.02 18.36 -4.08
C MET A 1 -40.02 18.06 -2.97
N VAL A 2 -40.36 17.30 -1.92
CA VAL A 2 -39.44 16.92 -0.83
C VAL A 2 -38.11 16.27 -1.28
N PRO A 3 -38.10 15.27 -2.20
CA PRO A 3 -36.83 14.65 -2.63
C PRO A 3 -35.97 15.56 -3.51
N LEU A 4 -36.58 16.53 -4.22
CA LEU A 4 -35.82 17.48 -5.05
C LEU A 4 -35.12 18.51 -4.15
N PHE A 5 -35.81 18.97 -3.11
CA PHE A 5 -35.28 19.95 -2.17
C PHE A 5 -34.12 19.39 -1.33
N SER A 6 -34.17 18.11 -0.93
CA SER A 6 -33.07 17.45 -0.21
C SER A 6 -31.83 17.23 -1.08
N ILE A 7 -32.00 16.92 -2.37
CA ILE A 7 -30.87 16.81 -3.31
C ILE A 7 -30.22 18.18 -3.54
N VAL A 8 -31.03 19.23 -3.74
CA VAL A 8 -30.51 20.58 -3.96
C VAL A 8 -29.81 21.13 -2.71
N SER A 9 -30.38 20.93 -1.52
CA SER A 9 -29.76 21.40 -0.28
C SER A 9 -28.46 20.66 0.04
N SER A 10 -28.44 19.34 -0.13
CA SER A 10 -27.21 18.55 0.07
C SER A 10 -26.12 18.91 -0.95
N LEU A 11 -26.48 19.19 -2.21
CA LEU A 11 -25.53 19.63 -3.23
C LEU A 11 -24.90 20.99 -2.89
N ILE A 12 -25.69 21.96 -2.43
CA ILE A 12 -25.19 23.28 -2.00
C ILE A 12 -24.23 23.14 -0.80
N ILE A 13 -24.62 22.36 0.21
CA ILE A 13 -23.79 22.12 1.41
C ILE A 13 -22.49 21.40 1.01
N THR A 14 -22.57 20.41 0.13
CA THR A 14 -21.40 19.64 -0.33
C THR A 14 -20.43 20.53 -1.09
N LEU A 15 -20.89 21.40 -1.99
CA LEU A 15 -20.01 22.31 -2.75
C LEU A 15 -19.30 23.32 -1.82
N LEU A 16 -20.00 23.85 -0.82
CA LEU A 16 -19.42 24.77 0.17
C LEU A 16 -18.32 24.11 1.02
N ILE A 17 -18.50 22.84 1.39
CA ILE A 17 -17.55 22.10 2.23
C ILE A 17 -16.41 21.47 1.39
N CYS A 18 -16.66 21.13 0.12
CA CYS A 18 -15.69 20.48 -0.75
C CYS A 18 -14.48 21.37 -1.05
N MET A 19 -14.70 22.67 -1.32
CA MET A 19 -13.60 23.61 -1.60
C MET A 19 -12.56 23.71 -0.47
N PRO A 20 -12.92 23.99 0.81
CA PRO A 20 -11.94 24.08 1.87
C PRO A 20 -11.25 22.74 2.16
N ILE A 21 -11.98 21.62 2.06
CA ILE A 21 -11.38 20.29 2.26
C ILE A 21 -10.37 19.97 1.15
N SER A 22 -10.74 20.21 -0.11
CA SER A 22 -9.86 19.95 -1.26
C SER A 22 -8.56 20.79 -1.19
N TRP A 23 -8.67 22.04 -0.75
CA TRP A 23 -7.49 22.88 -0.53
C TRP A 23 -6.60 22.30 0.57
N LEU A 24 -7.17 21.91 1.71
CA LEU A 24 -6.42 21.29 2.82
C LEU A 24 -5.73 19.99 2.37
N THR A 25 -6.43 19.10 1.68
CA THR A 25 -5.85 17.83 1.23
C THR A 25 -4.74 18.04 0.21
N THR A 26 -4.88 19.03 -0.68
CA THR A 26 -3.84 19.39 -1.66
C THR A 26 -2.59 19.94 -0.98
N VAL A 27 -2.74 20.82 0.02
CA VAL A 27 -1.60 21.38 0.77
C VAL A 27 -0.85 20.28 1.54
N VAL A 28 -1.58 19.40 2.23
CA VAL A 28 -0.99 18.27 2.96
C VAL A 28 -0.29 17.32 1.99
N GLY A 29 -0.92 17.02 0.85
CA GLY A 29 -0.35 16.23 -0.22
C GLY A 29 0.97 16.77 -0.76
N ALA A 30 0.98 18.05 -1.12
CA ALA A 30 2.17 18.74 -1.59
C ALA A 30 3.29 18.72 -0.54
N PHE A 31 2.94 18.90 0.74
CA PHE A 31 3.89 18.78 1.84
C PHE A 31 4.49 17.38 1.95
N ILE A 32 3.68 16.31 1.89
CA ILE A 32 4.16 14.92 1.94
C ILE A 32 5.09 14.62 0.76
N ASN A 33 4.70 15.01 -0.45
CA ASN A 33 5.49 14.80 -1.65
C ASN A 33 6.83 15.53 -1.56
N LYS A 34 6.83 16.83 -1.18
CA LYS A 34 8.06 17.60 -0.99
C LYS A 34 8.95 17.09 0.13
N ALA A 35 8.36 16.71 1.27
CA ALA A 35 9.11 16.13 2.36
C ALA A 35 9.78 14.80 1.95
N THR A 36 9.13 14.02 1.08
CA THR A 36 9.68 12.77 0.55
C THR A 36 10.82 13.01 -0.44
N GLU A 37 10.77 14.08 -1.23
CA GLU A 37 11.91 14.49 -2.07
C GLU A 37 13.13 14.91 -1.24
N LEU A 38 12.92 15.62 -0.14
CA LEU A 38 14.00 16.13 0.72
C LEU A 38 14.62 15.04 1.61
N HIS A 39 13.80 14.17 2.19
CA HIS A 39 14.24 13.09 3.08
C HIS A 39 13.65 11.72 2.66
N PRO A 40 14.11 11.17 1.52
CA PRO A 40 13.51 9.96 0.93
C PRO A 40 13.66 8.71 1.80
N PHE A 41 14.68 8.64 2.65
CA PHE A 41 14.92 7.50 3.53
C PHE A 41 13.85 7.42 4.64
N ILE A 42 13.74 8.46 5.47
CA ILE A 42 12.83 8.47 6.63
C ILE A 42 11.37 8.50 6.17
N MET A 43 11.04 9.36 5.20
CA MET A 43 9.68 9.45 4.68
C MET A 43 9.28 8.17 3.92
N GLY A 44 10.22 7.50 3.25
CA GLY A 44 9.98 6.21 2.62
C GLY A 44 9.54 5.14 3.62
N ILE A 45 10.18 5.06 4.79
CA ILE A 45 9.79 4.15 5.88
C ILE A 45 8.38 4.48 6.37
N ILE A 46 8.14 5.74 6.71
CA ILE A 46 6.88 6.19 7.31
C ILE A 46 5.71 5.95 6.34
N ILE A 47 5.84 6.39 5.08
CA ILE A 47 4.78 6.28 4.09
C ILE A 47 4.49 4.81 3.75
N ALA A 48 5.53 3.99 3.54
CA ALA A 48 5.35 2.57 3.24
C ALA A 48 4.62 1.83 4.37
N VAL A 49 5.02 2.07 5.63
CA VAL A 49 4.39 1.44 6.79
C VAL A 49 2.96 1.93 6.98
N LEU A 50 2.72 3.24 6.97
CA LEU A 50 1.39 3.80 7.17
C LEU A 50 0.41 3.39 6.07
N MET A 51 0.83 3.44 4.81
CA MET A 51 -0.03 3.07 3.68
C MET A 51 -0.29 1.56 3.63
N GLY A 52 0.73 0.74 3.87
CA GLY A 52 0.55 -0.72 3.98
C GLY A 52 -0.42 -1.07 5.11
N MET A 53 -0.29 -0.41 6.27
CA MET A 53 -1.22 -0.62 7.37
C MET A 53 -2.64 -0.15 7.03
N ALA A 54 -2.79 1.02 6.40
CA ALA A 54 -4.07 1.55 5.98
C ALA A 54 -4.79 0.63 5.00
N LEU A 55 -4.06 -0.02 4.07
CA LEU A 55 -4.63 -0.97 3.11
C LEU A 55 -5.15 -2.26 3.77
N THR A 56 -4.53 -2.69 4.87
CA THR A 56 -5.01 -3.89 5.61
C THR A 56 -6.10 -3.56 6.61
N ALA A 57 -6.04 -2.37 7.20
CA ALA A 57 -7.13 -1.84 7.96
C ALA A 57 -8.37 -1.67 7.06
N PRO A 58 -9.60 -1.67 7.62
CA PRO A 58 -10.83 -1.36 6.89
C PRO A 58 -10.91 0.15 6.52
N ILE A 59 -9.80 0.72 6.05
CA ILE A 59 -9.63 2.12 5.69
C ILE A 59 -9.34 2.15 4.19
N SER A 60 -9.98 3.08 3.46
CA SER A 60 -9.75 3.20 2.01
C SER A 60 -8.41 3.88 1.72
N SER A 61 -7.31 3.12 1.75
CA SER A 61 -5.95 3.58 1.42
C SER A 61 -5.87 4.21 0.02
N ALA A 62 -6.60 3.66 -0.94
CA ALA A 62 -6.68 4.18 -2.30
C ALA A 62 -7.36 5.56 -2.35
N ALA A 63 -8.44 5.76 -1.58
CA ALA A 63 -9.07 7.08 -1.48
C ALA A 63 -8.14 8.08 -0.80
N ILE A 64 -7.44 7.69 0.27
CA ILE A 64 -6.45 8.55 0.93
C ILE A 64 -5.35 8.97 -0.06
N ALA A 65 -4.75 8.01 -0.77
CA ALA A 65 -3.69 8.30 -1.74
C ALA A 65 -4.17 9.25 -2.86
N ALA A 66 -5.40 9.05 -3.37
CA ALA A 66 -6.00 9.89 -4.39
C ALA A 66 -6.36 11.29 -3.85
N SER A 67 -6.98 11.39 -2.67
CA SER A 67 -7.41 12.66 -2.06
C SER A 67 -6.24 13.54 -1.65
N PHE A 68 -5.16 12.95 -1.14
CA PHE A 68 -3.92 13.67 -0.82
C PHE A 68 -2.99 13.81 -2.03
N GLY A 69 -3.31 13.27 -3.20
CA GLY A 69 -2.46 13.40 -4.38
C GLY A 69 -1.03 12.86 -4.16
N ILE A 70 -0.90 11.74 -3.46
CA ILE A 70 0.41 11.14 -3.15
C ILE A 70 0.96 10.54 -4.44
N THR A 71 2.01 11.18 -4.99
CA THR A 71 2.54 10.92 -6.34
C THR A 71 4.06 10.84 -6.32
N GLY A 72 4.68 10.42 -7.42
CA GLY A 72 6.13 10.39 -7.53
C GLY A 72 6.76 9.45 -6.51
N LEU A 73 7.84 9.88 -5.83
CA LEU A 73 8.58 9.06 -4.87
C LEU A 73 7.74 8.64 -3.65
N ALA A 74 6.84 9.52 -3.19
CA ALA A 74 5.92 9.20 -2.10
C ALA A 74 4.89 8.14 -2.53
N GLY A 75 4.39 8.26 -3.77
CA GLY A 75 3.53 7.23 -4.38
C GLY A 75 4.25 5.89 -4.53
N GLY A 76 5.54 5.91 -4.91
CA GLY A 76 6.41 4.74 -4.98
C GLY A 76 6.58 4.05 -3.62
N ALA A 77 6.85 4.81 -2.55
CA ALA A 77 6.93 4.25 -1.20
C ALA A 77 5.61 3.63 -0.74
N ALA A 78 4.49 4.32 -1.01
CA ALA A 78 3.15 3.86 -0.65
C ALA A 78 2.78 2.54 -1.33
N VAL A 79 2.99 2.44 -2.65
CA VAL A 79 2.61 1.24 -3.41
C VAL A 79 3.44 0.03 -2.97
N VAL A 80 4.71 0.22 -2.64
CA VAL A 80 5.59 -0.86 -2.18
C VAL A 80 5.14 -1.37 -0.82
N GLY A 81 4.85 -0.49 0.14
CA GLY A 81 4.31 -0.89 1.44
C GLY A 81 2.99 -1.65 1.31
N CYS A 82 2.11 -1.21 0.42
CA CYS A 82 0.87 -1.91 0.07
C CYS A 82 1.14 -3.30 -0.54
N CYS A 83 2.10 -3.43 -1.47
CA CYS A 83 2.49 -4.71 -2.06
C CYS A 83 3.07 -5.68 -1.05
N VAL A 84 3.94 -5.21 -0.14
CA VAL A 84 4.49 -6.01 0.96
C VAL A 84 3.39 -6.58 1.83
N GLN A 85 2.38 -5.78 2.08
CA GLN A 85 1.28 -6.20 2.92
C GLN A 85 0.45 -7.33 2.28
N MET A 86 0.07 -7.15 1.02
CA MET A 86 -0.73 -8.15 0.29
C MET A 86 0.05 -9.43 0.01
N LEU A 87 1.21 -9.31 -0.62
CA LEU A 87 2.05 -10.46 -0.96
C LEU A 87 2.64 -11.11 0.29
N GLY A 88 2.98 -10.33 1.30
CA GLY A 88 3.49 -10.84 2.56
C GLY A 88 2.48 -11.72 3.27
N PHE A 89 1.22 -11.29 3.38
CA PHE A 89 0.18 -12.14 3.93
C PHE A 89 -0.13 -13.35 3.05
N ALA A 90 -0.10 -13.20 1.72
CA ALA A 90 -0.25 -14.35 0.81
C ALA A 90 0.82 -15.41 1.10
N VAL A 91 2.09 -15.01 1.23
CA VAL A 91 3.21 -15.91 1.55
C VAL A 91 3.08 -16.54 2.93
N MET A 92 2.70 -15.77 3.95
CA MET A 92 2.49 -16.29 5.31
C MET A 92 1.36 -17.30 5.38
N SER A 93 0.27 -17.01 4.67
CA SER A 93 -0.93 -17.83 4.65
C SER A 93 -0.79 -19.13 3.84
N ARG A 94 0.37 -19.36 3.21
CA ARG A 94 0.60 -20.45 2.26
C ARG A 94 0.39 -21.86 2.82
N LYS A 95 0.61 -22.03 4.13
CA LYS A 95 0.48 -23.31 4.83
C LYS A 95 -0.93 -23.54 5.37
N ASP A 96 -1.65 -22.46 5.62
CA ASP A 96 -2.89 -22.47 6.38
C ASP A 96 -4.13 -22.40 5.46
N ASN A 97 -3.95 -22.04 4.17
CA ASN A 97 -5.05 -21.80 3.25
C ASN A 97 -4.88 -22.48 1.89
N LYS A 98 -6.00 -22.63 1.17
CA LYS A 98 -6.00 -23.12 -0.21
C LYS A 98 -5.34 -22.10 -1.14
N ILE A 99 -4.79 -22.59 -2.26
CA ILE A 99 -4.15 -21.78 -3.31
C ILE A 99 -5.05 -20.64 -3.79
N GLY A 100 -6.36 -20.88 -3.95
CA GLY A 100 -7.31 -19.85 -4.33
C GLY A 100 -7.37 -18.67 -3.34
N THR A 101 -7.40 -18.96 -2.04
CA THR A 101 -7.40 -17.91 -0.99
C THR A 101 -6.08 -17.14 -0.97
N ILE A 102 -4.95 -17.82 -1.16
CA ILE A 102 -3.63 -17.18 -1.22
C ILE A 102 -3.55 -16.19 -2.38
N ILE A 103 -4.05 -16.58 -3.56
CA ILE A 103 -4.12 -15.70 -4.74
C ILE A 103 -5.08 -14.54 -4.47
N SER A 104 -6.23 -14.79 -3.86
CA SER A 104 -7.19 -13.73 -3.49
C SER A 104 -6.63 -12.72 -2.48
N ILE A 105 -5.77 -13.15 -1.56
CA ILE A 105 -5.09 -12.23 -0.64
C ILE A 105 -4.02 -11.41 -1.38
N GLY A 106 -3.22 -12.08 -2.22
CA GLY A 106 -2.10 -11.46 -2.94
C GLY A 106 -2.50 -10.54 -4.08
N ILE A 107 -3.59 -10.82 -4.80
CA ILE A 107 -4.06 -10.04 -5.97
C ILE A 107 -5.35 -9.28 -5.66
N GLY A 108 -6.16 -9.76 -4.70
CA GLY A 108 -7.43 -9.15 -4.34
C GLY A 108 -7.28 -8.14 -3.22
N THR A 109 -7.14 -8.60 -1.97
CA THR A 109 -7.01 -7.70 -0.80
C THR A 109 -6.45 -8.42 0.43
N SER A 110 -5.58 -7.74 1.19
CA SER A 110 -5.11 -8.22 2.49
C SER A 110 -6.14 -8.04 3.62
N MET A 111 -7.23 -7.30 3.37
CA MET A 111 -8.30 -7.07 4.35
C MET A 111 -8.94 -8.39 4.83
N LEU A 112 -8.85 -9.46 4.04
CA LEU A 112 -9.27 -10.81 4.43
C LEU A 112 -8.55 -11.33 5.69
N GLN A 113 -7.32 -10.91 5.93
CA GLN A 113 -6.53 -11.30 7.10
C GLN A 113 -6.74 -10.37 8.30
N PHE A 114 -7.52 -9.28 8.15
CA PHE A 114 -7.73 -8.31 9.23
C PHE A 114 -8.34 -8.94 10.49
N LYS A 115 -9.29 -9.87 10.33
CA LYS A 115 -9.91 -10.60 11.45
C LYS A 115 -8.86 -11.38 12.27
N ASN A 116 -7.84 -11.93 11.60
CA ASN A 116 -6.77 -12.68 12.26
C ASN A 116 -5.78 -11.75 12.95
N ILE A 117 -5.49 -10.59 12.34
CA ILE A 117 -4.66 -9.54 12.95
C ILE A 117 -5.29 -9.03 14.25
N VAL A 118 -6.60 -8.79 14.26
CA VAL A 118 -7.31 -8.34 15.47
C VAL A 118 -7.22 -9.37 16.60
N ARG A 119 -7.25 -10.67 16.26
CA ARG A 119 -7.10 -11.75 17.25
C ARG A 119 -5.65 -11.90 17.73
N LYS A 120 -4.68 -11.74 16.84
CA LYS A 120 -3.26 -11.89 17.14
C LYS A 120 -2.43 -10.85 16.36
N PRO A 121 -2.21 -9.66 16.94
CA PRO A 121 -1.54 -8.55 16.24
C PRO A 121 -0.09 -8.85 15.86
N ILE A 122 0.53 -9.84 16.51
CA ILE A 122 1.89 -10.31 16.22
C ILE A 122 2.04 -10.77 14.76
N ILE A 123 0.97 -11.27 14.13
CA ILE A 123 0.97 -11.71 12.72
C ILE A 123 1.21 -10.54 11.76
N TRP A 124 0.88 -9.32 12.19
CA TRP A 124 1.04 -8.11 11.37
C TRP A 124 2.47 -7.57 11.36
N LEU A 125 3.25 -7.93 12.36
CA LEU A 125 4.55 -7.32 12.62
C LEU A 125 5.61 -7.63 11.54
N PRO A 126 5.71 -8.87 11.01
CA PRO A 126 6.63 -9.18 9.94
C PRO A 126 6.43 -8.34 8.66
N THR A 127 5.17 -8.10 8.27
CA THR A 127 4.87 -7.31 7.07
C THR A 127 5.16 -5.83 7.30
N ILE A 128 4.94 -5.30 8.50
CA ILE A 128 5.35 -3.94 8.88
C ILE A 128 6.88 -3.78 8.83
N ILE A 129 7.63 -4.73 9.38
CA ILE A 129 9.10 -4.69 9.35
C ILE A 129 9.61 -4.67 7.91
N VAL A 130 9.07 -5.55 7.06
CA VAL A 130 9.51 -5.61 5.66
C VAL A 130 9.10 -4.36 4.89
N SER A 131 7.92 -3.79 5.17
CA SER A 131 7.50 -2.50 4.59
C SER A 131 8.44 -1.36 5.00
N ALA A 132 8.89 -1.35 6.25
CA ALA A 132 9.87 -0.38 6.74
C ALA A 132 11.25 -0.54 6.08
N ILE A 133 11.64 -1.75 5.72
CA ILE A 133 12.93 -2.00 5.03
C ILE A 133 12.82 -1.64 3.54
N LEU A 134 11.73 -2.06 2.89
CA LEU A 134 11.58 -1.86 1.45
C LEU A 134 11.23 -0.42 1.08
N GLY A 135 10.49 0.30 1.92
CA GLY A 135 10.18 1.73 1.71
C GLY A 135 11.39 2.58 1.29
N PRO A 136 12.45 2.68 2.11
CA PRO A 136 13.64 3.46 1.78
C PRO A 136 14.44 2.89 0.60
N ILE A 137 14.44 1.57 0.40
CA ILE A 137 15.09 0.94 -0.76
C ILE A 137 14.41 1.41 -2.05
N THR A 138 13.08 1.44 -2.07
CA THR A 138 12.33 1.90 -3.25
C THR A 138 12.42 3.39 -3.50
N THR A 139 12.51 4.23 -2.47
CA THR A 139 12.67 5.69 -2.66
C THR A 139 14.10 6.09 -2.99
N CYS A 140 15.11 5.48 -2.36
CA CYS A 140 16.51 5.91 -2.48
C CYS A 140 17.26 5.17 -3.60
N VAL A 141 17.06 3.85 -3.73
CA VAL A 141 17.80 3.00 -4.68
C VAL A 141 17.05 2.91 -6.00
N PHE A 142 15.80 2.47 -5.97
CA PHE A 142 15.01 2.25 -7.18
C PHE A 142 14.32 3.51 -7.71
N LYS A 143 14.22 4.56 -6.88
CA LYS A 143 13.54 5.84 -7.17
C LYS A 143 12.20 5.63 -7.86
N THR A 144 11.42 4.67 -7.36
CA THR A 144 10.15 4.27 -7.97
C THR A 144 9.12 5.39 -7.89
N LEU A 145 8.45 5.68 -9.01
CA LEU A 145 7.40 6.69 -9.10
C LEU A 145 6.05 6.01 -9.30
N CYS A 146 4.96 6.57 -8.78
CA CYS A 146 3.62 5.98 -8.92
C CYS A 146 2.52 7.04 -8.88
N VAL A 147 1.50 6.84 -9.72
CA VAL A 147 0.35 7.74 -9.80
C VAL A 147 -0.51 7.66 -8.54
N PRO A 148 -1.20 8.75 -8.15
CA PRO A 148 -2.05 8.76 -6.96
C PRO A 148 -3.12 7.67 -6.93
N SER A 149 -3.68 7.33 -8.10
CA SER A 149 -4.71 6.28 -8.22
C SER A 149 -4.18 4.88 -7.94
N GLY A 150 -2.87 4.64 -8.10
CA GLY A 150 -2.21 3.35 -7.88
C GLY A 150 -1.46 3.25 -6.55
N ALA A 151 -1.04 4.38 -5.98
CA ALA A 151 -0.22 4.45 -4.77
C ALA A 151 -0.82 3.70 -3.56
N GLY A 152 -2.15 3.72 -3.41
CA GLY A 152 -2.85 3.07 -2.29
C GLY A 152 -3.38 1.66 -2.57
N MET A 153 -3.14 1.09 -3.76
CA MET A 153 -3.75 -0.18 -4.21
C MET A 153 -2.82 -1.39 -4.08
N GLY A 154 -1.50 -1.19 -4.05
CA GLY A 154 -0.53 -2.29 -4.01
C GLY A 154 -0.68 -3.24 -5.21
N THR A 155 -0.73 -4.54 -4.94
CA THR A 155 -0.97 -5.58 -5.96
C THR A 155 -2.45 -5.81 -6.28
N SER A 156 -3.37 -5.07 -5.64
CA SER A 156 -4.82 -5.19 -5.84
C SER A 156 -5.19 -4.95 -7.30
N GLY A 157 -5.69 -5.97 -7.99
CA GLY A 157 -6.07 -5.90 -9.41
C GLY A 157 -4.93 -5.43 -10.33
N LEU A 158 -3.66 -5.54 -9.89
CA LEU A 158 -2.48 -4.99 -10.55
C LEU A 158 -2.51 -3.45 -10.72
N VAL A 159 -3.43 -2.74 -10.07
CA VAL A 159 -3.63 -1.29 -10.27
C VAL A 159 -2.41 -0.49 -9.82
N GLY A 160 -1.79 -0.87 -8.69
CA GLY A 160 -0.55 -0.22 -8.24
C GLY A 160 0.63 -0.48 -9.18
N ILE A 161 0.72 -1.69 -9.75
CA ILE A 161 1.74 -2.03 -10.75
C ILE A 161 1.56 -1.21 -12.02
N PHE A 162 0.34 -1.13 -12.55
CA PHE A 162 0.04 -0.27 -13.70
C PHE A 162 0.23 1.22 -13.37
N GLY A 163 -0.04 1.63 -12.13
CA GLY A 163 0.20 2.99 -11.68
C GLY A 163 1.68 3.38 -11.70
N VAL A 164 2.56 2.46 -11.31
CA VAL A 164 4.02 2.64 -11.43
C VAL A 164 4.46 2.64 -12.89
N ILE A 165 3.89 1.76 -13.72
CA ILE A 165 4.22 1.69 -15.15
C ILE A 165 3.84 2.99 -15.86
N ASN A 166 2.65 3.54 -15.60
CA ASN A 166 2.17 4.76 -16.24
C ASN A 166 3.05 5.98 -15.91
N GLU A 167 3.46 6.15 -14.65
CA GLU A 167 4.31 7.29 -14.27
C GLU A 167 5.79 7.06 -14.64
N GLY A 168 6.27 5.83 -14.54
CA GLY A 168 7.65 5.45 -14.89
C GLY A 168 7.96 5.52 -16.39
N ALA A 169 6.97 5.24 -17.25
CA ALA A 169 7.11 5.34 -18.71
C ALA A 169 7.39 6.77 -19.20
N MET A 170 7.12 7.79 -18.38
CA MET A 170 7.38 9.20 -18.71
C MET A 170 8.81 9.65 -18.39
N GLY A 171 9.64 8.82 -17.75
CA GLY A 171 10.92 9.26 -17.15
C GLY A 171 12.23 8.64 -17.66
N SER A 172 12.29 7.36 -18.09
CA SER A 172 13.51 6.71 -18.64
C SER A 172 13.28 5.25 -19.11
N SER A 173 14.27 4.68 -19.85
CA SER A 173 14.30 3.36 -20.52
C SER A 173 13.49 2.23 -19.85
N ALA A 174 12.55 1.64 -20.61
CA ALA A 174 11.59 0.62 -20.19
C ALA A 174 12.19 -0.64 -19.53
N GLN A 175 13.46 -0.95 -19.79
CA GLN A 175 14.10 -2.20 -19.39
C GLN A 175 14.61 -2.22 -17.95
N VAL A 176 15.06 -1.07 -17.42
CA VAL A 176 15.44 -0.91 -16.01
C VAL A 176 14.19 -0.88 -15.11
N TRP A 177 13.07 -0.40 -15.66
CA TRP A 177 11.80 -0.26 -14.94
C TRP A 177 11.02 -1.57 -14.81
N LEU A 178 11.03 -2.44 -15.82
CA LEU A 178 10.44 -3.77 -15.69
C LEU A 178 11.12 -4.58 -14.58
N LEU A 179 12.43 -4.37 -14.43
CA LEU A 179 13.25 -4.95 -13.38
C LEU A 179 12.86 -4.37 -12.00
N ASN A 180 12.70 -3.05 -11.87
CA ASN A 180 12.27 -2.41 -10.62
C ASN A 180 10.86 -2.79 -10.19
N VAL A 181 9.92 -2.90 -11.14
CA VAL A 181 8.53 -3.31 -10.87
C VAL A 181 8.45 -4.78 -10.51
N GLY A 182 9.05 -5.67 -11.31
CA GLY A 182 9.03 -7.10 -11.05
C GLY A 182 9.80 -7.49 -9.80
N LEU A 183 11.05 -7.04 -9.66
CA LEU A 183 11.88 -7.37 -8.51
C LEU A 183 11.47 -6.60 -7.26
N GLY A 184 11.20 -5.29 -7.36
CA GLY A 184 10.93 -4.42 -6.21
C GLY A 184 9.53 -4.56 -5.61
N LEU A 185 8.50 -4.77 -6.43
CA LEU A 185 7.10 -4.80 -5.96
C LEU A 185 6.56 -6.22 -5.75
N ILE A 186 7.20 -7.24 -6.35
CA ILE A 186 6.69 -8.61 -6.27
C ILE A 186 7.71 -9.53 -5.61
N VAL A 187 8.91 -9.66 -6.19
CA VAL A 187 9.89 -10.68 -5.74
C VAL A 187 10.49 -10.34 -4.38
N LEU A 188 10.97 -9.11 -4.18
CA LEU A 188 11.58 -8.65 -2.92
C LEU A 188 10.62 -8.74 -1.73
N PRO A 189 9.36 -8.26 -1.83
CA PRO A 189 8.36 -8.45 -0.80
C PRO A 189 8.16 -9.91 -0.40
N ILE A 190 8.02 -10.81 -1.39
CA ILE A 190 7.80 -12.24 -1.15
C ILE A 190 8.98 -12.86 -0.40
N ILE A 191 10.21 -12.61 -0.86
CA ILE A 191 11.42 -13.20 -0.28
C ILE A 191 11.66 -12.66 1.13
N LEU A 192 11.61 -11.34 1.31
CA LEU A 192 11.88 -10.72 2.61
C LEU A 192 10.83 -11.11 3.65
N VAL A 193 9.55 -11.11 3.28
CA VAL A 193 8.49 -11.55 4.21
C VAL A 193 8.63 -13.04 4.53
N TYR A 194 9.00 -13.88 3.57
CA TYR A 194 9.27 -15.30 3.84
C TYR A 194 10.40 -15.50 4.87
N ILE A 195 11.49 -14.75 4.74
CA ILE A 195 12.62 -14.83 5.68
C ILE A 195 12.19 -14.38 7.08
N VAL A 196 11.48 -13.25 7.18
CA VAL A 196 11.01 -12.74 8.48
C VAL A 196 9.97 -13.67 9.11
N ASP A 197 9.03 -14.21 8.32
CA ASP A 197 8.06 -15.22 8.79
C ASP A 197 8.77 -16.47 9.35
N PHE A 198 9.80 -16.96 8.64
CA PHE A 198 10.57 -18.12 9.11
C PHE A 198 11.23 -17.87 10.47
N VAL A 199 11.79 -16.67 10.67
CA VAL A 199 12.37 -16.27 11.96
C VAL A 199 11.27 -16.20 13.04
N PHE A 200 10.13 -15.59 12.75
CA PHE A 200 9.02 -15.48 13.72
C PHE A 200 8.42 -16.83 14.10
N ARG A 201 8.31 -17.77 13.15
CA ARG A 201 7.90 -19.15 13.43
C ARG A 201 8.93 -19.90 14.27
N ARG A 202 10.24 -19.67 14.05
CA ARG A 202 11.30 -20.26 14.87
C ARG A 202 11.26 -19.79 16.33
N PHE A 203 10.83 -18.55 16.57
CA PHE A 203 10.60 -18.02 17.92
C PHE A 203 9.23 -18.40 18.50
N ASN A 204 8.46 -19.30 17.87
CA ASN A 204 7.10 -19.71 18.27
C ASN A 204 6.08 -18.55 18.39
N LEU A 205 6.37 -17.41 17.77
CA LEU A 205 5.49 -16.23 17.80
C LEU A 205 4.30 -16.40 16.85
N ILE A 206 4.46 -17.18 15.78
CA ILE A 206 3.42 -17.52 14.79
C ILE A 206 3.31 -19.04 14.71
N LYS A 207 2.11 -19.58 14.87
CA LYS A 207 1.82 -21.02 14.79
C LYS A 207 1.05 -21.34 13.51
N GLU A 208 1.10 -22.60 13.09
CA GLU A 208 0.26 -23.10 11.99
C GLU A 208 -1.22 -23.03 12.43
N GLY A 209 -2.07 -22.51 11.56
CA GLY A 209 -3.49 -22.23 11.83
C GLY A 209 -3.83 -20.78 12.22
N ASP A 210 -2.84 -19.93 12.54
CA ASP A 210 -3.08 -18.54 12.95
C ASP A 210 -3.58 -17.64 11.80
N LEU A 211 -3.32 -18.04 10.54
CA LEU A 211 -3.63 -17.28 9.32
C LEU A 211 -4.77 -17.86 8.48
N ILE A 212 -5.57 -18.78 9.03
CA ILE A 212 -6.72 -19.38 8.32
C ILE A 212 -7.78 -18.30 8.04
N VAL A 213 -8.19 -18.18 6.79
CA VAL A 213 -9.23 -17.24 6.31
C VAL A 213 -10.53 -17.99 6.04
#